data_AF-A0A171AXF4-F1
#
_entry.id   AF-A0A171AXF4-F1
#
_cell.length_a   1.000
_cell.length_b   1.000
_cell.length_c   1.000
_cell.angle_alpha   90.00
_cell.angle_beta   90.00
_cell.angle_gamma   90.00
#
_symmetry.space_group_name_H-M   'P 1'
#
loop_
_entity.id
_entity.type
_entity.pdbx_description
1 polymer ?
#
loop_
_entity_poly.entity_id
_entity_poly.type
_entity_poly.pdbx_seq_one_letter_code
_entity_poly.pdbx_strand_id
1 'polypeptide(L)'
;FFVSPSGLLVRTGSVGMSFVIWIACGVLSLLGALAYAELGTMNTSSGAEYAYFMDAFGSLPAFLFSWVSTLVLKPSQMAIICLSFAKYAVEAFVTECDPPDLVVKLSAVLAILVILFINCYSVNLATSVMNIFTAAKLIAILIVIFGGLYKLVQGNTQNLENMLEGT
;
A
#
# COMPACT_ATOMS: atom_id res chain seq x y z
N PHE A 1 -1.77 -3.54 -0.71
CA PHE A 1 -3.08 -4.10 -0.35
C PHE A 1 -3.17 -5.55 -0.79
N PHE A 2 -3.08 -5.87 -2.09
CA PHE A 2 -3.19 -7.25 -2.57
C PHE A 2 -1.96 -8.14 -2.32
N VAL A 3 -0.76 -7.55 -2.14
CA VAL A 3 0.49 -8.30 -1.88
C VAL A 3 0.67 -8.65 -0.39
N SER A 4 0.12 -7.82 0.49
CA SER A 4 0.43 -7.83 1.93
C SER A 4 -0.04 -9.11 2.67
N PRO A 5 -1.22 -9.69 2.39
CA PRO A 5 -1.69 -10.88 3.09
C PRO A 5 -0.77 -12.10 2.92
N SER A 6 -0.27 -12.35 1.71
CA SER A 6 0.62 -13.48 1.44
C SER A 6 1.93 -13.38 2.20
N GLY A 7 2.53 -12.18 2.24
CA GLY A 7 3.77 -11.93 2.96
C GLY A 7 3.61 -12.03 4.48
N LEU A 8 2.44 -11.66 5.02
CA LEU A 8 2.14 -11.84 6.44
C LEU A 8 1.97 -13.31 6.79
N LEU A 9 1.14 -14.04 6.04
CA LEU A 9 0.83 -15.44 6.32
C LEU A 9 2.08 -16.33 6.30
N VAL A 10 3.00 -16.10 5.36
CA VAL A 10 4.29 -16.82 5.30
C VAL A 10 5.16 -16.56 6.53
N ARG A 11 5.06 -15.38 7.15
CA ARG A 11 5.85 -15.02 8.34
C ARG A 11 5.20 -15.46 9.65
N THR A 12 3.88 -15.56 9.68
CA THR A 12 3.11 -15.92 10.88
C THR A 12 2.85 -17.41 10.97
N GLY A 13 2.85 -18.14 9.84
CA GLY A 13 2.61 -19.59 9.78
C GLY A 13 1.16 -20.01 10.02
N SER A 14 0.37 -19.17 10.69
CA SER A 14 -1.02 -19.43 11.09
C SER A 14 -1.98 -18.35 10.59
N VAL A 15 -3.16 -18.77 10.14
CA VAL A 15 -4.25 -17.89 9.69
C VAL A 15 -4.80 -17.06 10.84
N GLY A 16 -4.97 -17.66 12.03
CA GLY A 16 -5.44 -16.99 13.24
C GLY A 16 -4.49 -15.89 13.70
N MET A 17 -3.18 -16.16 13.76
CA MET A 17 -2.17 -15.16 14.11
C MET A 17 -2.11 -14.00 13.10
N SER A 18 -2.36 -14.30 11.82
CA SER A 18 -2.43 -13.25 10.80
C SER A 18 -3.56 -12.26 11.07
N PHE A 19 -4.74 -12.71 11.48
CA PHE A 19 -5.84 -11.82 11.87
C PHE A 19 -5.51 -10.96 13.09
N VAL A 20 -4.88 -11.55 14.11
CA VAL A 20 -4.45 -10.81 15.31
C VAL A 20 -3.49 -9.68 14.94
N ILE A 21 -2.50 -9.96 14.09
CA ILE A 21 -1.54 -8.94 13.64
C ILE A 21 -2.22 -7.86 12.81
N TRP A 22 -3.16 -8.23 11.93
CA TRP A 22 -3.94 -7.24 11.18
C TRP A 22 -4.73 -6.30 12.10
N ILE A 23 -5.38 -6.81 13.14
CA ILE A 23 -6.11 -6.00 14.13
C ILE A 23 -5.14 -5.11 14.90
N ALA A 24 -4.01 -5.66 15.37
CA ALA A 24 -2.99 -4.88 16.08
C ALA A 24 -2.43 -3.72 15.23
N CYS A 25 -2.10 -3.98 13.96
CA CYS A 25 -1.68 -2.93 13.03
C CYS A 25 -2.77 -1.88 12.81
N GLY A 26 -4.04 -2.30 12.76
CA GLY A 26 -5.20 -1.39 12.65
C GLY A 26 -5.32 -0.46 13.85
N VAL A 27 -5.20 -0.98 15.06
CA VAL A 27 -5.24 -0.18 16.31
C VAL A 27 -4.06 0.80 16.36
N LEU A 28 -2.84 0.33 16.06
CA LEU A 28 -1.66 1.21 16.02
C LEU A 28 -1.81 2.34 14.98
N SER A 29 -2.36 2.03 13.81
CA SER A 29 -2.61 3.02 12.76
C SER A 29 -3.66 4.05 13.19
N LEU A 30 -4.70 3.63 13.92
CA LEU A 30 -5.72 4.53 14.47
C LEU A 30 -5.13 5.49 15.51
N LEU A 31 -4.34 4.97 16.45
CA LEU A 31 -3.66 5.80 17.46
C LEU A 31 -2.71 6.81 16.80
N GLY A 32 -1.95 6.38 15.79
CA GLY A 32 -1.11 7.27 14.99
C GLY A 32 -1.92 8.35 14.29
N ALA A 33 -3.02 7.99 13.62
CA ALA A 33 -3.88 8.95 12.93
C ALA A 33 -4.49 10.00 13.89
N LEU A 34 -4.87 9.60 15.11
CA LEU A 34 -5.36 10.53 16.14
C LEU A 34 -4.28 11.52 16.57
N ALA A 35 -3.06 11.04 16.83
CA ALA A 35 -1.93 11.92 17.17
C ALA A 35 -1.62 12.91 16.03
N TYR A 36 -1.65 12.45 14.78
CA TYR A 36 -1.50 13.31 13.60
C TYR A 36 -2.64 14.32 13.44
N ALA A 37 -3.88 13.96 13.82
CA ALA A 37 -5.01 14.88 13.80
C ALA A 37 -4.88 15.98 14.88
N GLU A 38 -4.38 15.65 16.07
CA GLU A 38 -4.06 16.63 17.10
C GLU A 38 -2.94 17.58 16.64
N LEU A 39 -1.86 17.04 16.06
CA LEU A 39 -0.77 17.85 15.49
C LEU A 39 -1.24 18.75 14.36
N GLY A 40 -2.08 18.24 13.46
CA GLY A 40 -2.62 18.99 12.32
C GLY A 40 -3.64 20.06 12.70
N THR A 41 -4.29 19.95 13.86
CA THR A 41 -5.16 21.01 14.40
C THR A 41 -4.37 22.02 15.24
N MET A 42 -3.27 21.61 15.88
CA MET A 42 -2.39 22.51 16.62
C MET A 42 -1.53 23.39 15.72
N ASN A 43 -0.97 22.83 14.64
CA ASN A 43 -0.17 23.57 13.67
C ASN A 43 -0.86 23.60 12.30
N THR A 44 -1.42 24.77 11.97
CA THR A 44 -2.11 25.02 10.69
C THR A 44 -1.16 25.49 9.57
N SER A 45 0.15 25.48 9.83
CA SER A 45 1.16 25.83 8.82
C SER A 45 1.21 24.79 7.70
N SER A 46 1.44 25.28 6.47
CA SER A 46 1.62 24.40 5.31
C SER A 46 2.96 23.66 5.40
N GLY A 47 2.96 22.35 5.14
CA GLY A 47 4.17 21.51 5.18
C GLY A 47 4.02 20.20 5.95
N ALA A 48 2.89 20.00 6.65
CA ALA A 48 2.57 18.79 7.41
C ALA A 48 3.74 18.37 8.34
N GLU A 49 4.30 17.17 8.14
CA GLU A 49 5.39 16.61 8.94
C GLU A 49 6.58 17.54 9.06
N TYR A 50 7.00 18.20 7.96
CA TYR A 50 8.11 19.15 8.02
C TYR A 50 7.83 20.33 8.94
N ALA A 51 6.60 20.86 8.91
CA ALA A 51 6.20 21.96 9.78
C ALA A 51 6.16 21.52 11.26
N TYR A 52 5.71 20.29 11.54
CA TYR A 52 5.73 19.73 12.89
C TYR A 52 7.15 19.57 13.42
N PHE A 53 8.08 19.06 12.59
CA PHE A 53 9.49 18.94 12.98
C PHE A 53 10.16 20.31 13.17
N MET A 54 9.81 21.30 12.34
CA MET A 54 10.34 22.65 12.46
C MET A 54 9.93 23.29 13.78
N ASP A 55 8.65 23.18 14.15
CA ASP A 55 8.14 23.80 15.37
C ASP A 55 8.61 23.08 16.64
N ALA A 56 8.76 21.75 16.61
CA ALA A 56 9.15 20.96 17.78
C ALA A 56 10.67 20.87 17.99
N PHE A 57 11.45 20.74 16.91
CA PHE A 57 12.88 20.38 16.98
C PHE A 57 13.81 21.36 16.25
N GLY A 58 13.27 22.38 15.58
CA GLY A 58 14.03 23.39 14.85
C GLY A 58 14.51 22.92 13.47
N SER A 59 15.43 23.70 12.89
CA SER A 59 15.76 23.61 11.46
C SER A 59 16.56 22.38 11.04
N LEU A 60 17.52 21.92 11.86
CA LEU A 60 18.38 20.79 11.49
C LEU A 60 17.60 19.47 11.39
N PRO A 61 16.79 19.05 12.39
CA PRO A 61 15.99 17.83 12.28
C PRO A 61 14.91 17.90 11.20
N ALA A 62 14.28 19.08 11.02
CA ALA A 62 13.31 19.29 9.95
C ALA A 62 13.92 19.14 8.55
N PHE A 63 15.14 19.67 8.34
CA PHE A 63 15.88 19.49 7.09
C PHE A 63 16.22 18.02 6.83
N LEU A 64 16.74 17.31 7.82
CA LEU A 64 17.07 15.88 7.70
C LEU A 64 15.84 15.04 7.35
N PHE A 65 14.69 15.34 7.98
CA PHE A 65 13.42 14.69 7.65
C PHE A 65 13.03 14.93 6.19
N SER A 66 13.05 16.19 5.73
CA SER A 66 12.71 16.54 4.35
C SER A 66 13.65 15.86 3.33
N TRP A 67 14.95 15.82 3.65
CA TRP A 67 15.98 15.17 2.84
C TRP A 67 15.71 13.67 2.66
N VAL A 68 15.51 12.95 3.77
CA VAL A 68 15.23 11.51 3.75
C VAL A 68 13.89 11.21 3.08
N SER A 69 12.86 12.01 3.38
CA SER A 69 11.53 11.84 2.79
C SER A 69 11.56 11.99 1.27
N THR A 70 12.22 13.03 0.78
CA THR A 70 12.27 13.36 -0.66
C THR A 70 13.16 12.41 -1.44
N LEU A 71 14.35 12.06 -0.93
CA LEU A 71 15.33 11.27 -1.68
C LEU A 71 15.18 9.75 -1.49
N VAL A 72 14.61 9.31 -0.37
CA VAL A 72 14.55 7.88 -0.02
C VAL A 72 13.12 7.40 0.04
N LEU A 73 12.27 8.01 0.85
CA LEU A 73 10.94 7.46 1.13
C LEU A 73 10.00 7.55 -0.08
N LYS A 74 9.84 8.74 -0.67
CA LYS A 74 8.93 8.93 -1.82
C LYS A 74 9.32 8.10 -3.07
N PRO A 75 10.59 8.09 -3.53
CA PRO A 75 10.95 7.30 -4.71
C PRO A 75 10.90 5.79 -4.45
N SER A 76 11.27 5.32 -3.26
CA SER A 76 11.17 3.88 -2.92
C SER A 76 9.71 3.41 -2.89
N GLN A 77 8.79 4.20 -2.35
CA GLN A 77 7.36 3.89 -2.37
C GLN A 77 6.84 3.75 -3.80
N MET A 78 7.19 4.69 -4.69
CA MET A 78 6.79 4.64 -6.10
C MET A 78 7.39 3.42 -6.81
N ALA A 79 8.66 3.08 -6.55
CA ALA A 79 9.32 1.92 -7.11
C ALA A 79 8.64 0.61 -6.68
N ILE A 80 8.30 0.45 -5.40
CA ILE A 80 7.62 -0.75 -4.88
C ILE A 80 6.25 -0.93 -5.55
N ILE A 81 5.48 0.16 -5.70
CA ILE A 81 4.17 0.12 -6.36
C ILE A 81 4.31 -0.29 -7.83
N CYS A 82 5.24 0.33 -8.57
CA CYS A 82 5.44 0.04 -9.98
C CYS A 82 5.97 -1.39 -10.21
N LEU A 83 6.87 -1.87 -9.35
CA LEU A 83 7.34 -3.26 -9.38
C LEU A 83 6.21 -4.25 -9.10
N SER A 84 5.34 -3.95 -8.14
CA SER A 84 4.18 -4.79 -7.85
C SER A 84 3.22 -4.83 -9.03
N PHE A 85 2.94 -3.68 -9.65
CA PHE A 85 2.13 -3.60 -10.87
C PHE A 85 2.74 -4.41 -12.01
N ALA A 86 4.05 -4.25 -12.24
CA ALA A 86 4.79 -4.97 -13.27
C ALA A 86 4.73 -6.49 -13.08
N LYS A 87 4.87 -6.99 -11.85
CA LYS A 87 4.74 -8.43 -11.55
C LYS A 87 3.37 -8.96 -11.95
N TYR A 88 2.30 -8.34 -11.45
CA TYR A 88 0.94 -8.75 -11.79
C TYR A 88 0.62 -8.62 -13.28
N ALA A 89 1.13 -7.59 -13.95
CA ALA A 89 0.93 -7.39 -15.38
C ALA A 89 1.64 -8.48 -16.20
N VAL A 90 2.88 -8.84 -15.85
CA VAL A 90 3.64 -9.87 -16.58
C VAL A 90 3.10 -11.28 -16.29
N GLU A 91 2.72 -11.58 -15.05
CA GLU A 91 2.07 -12.84 -14.67
C GLU A 91 0.78 -13.09 -15.47
N ALA A 92 0.04 -12.04 -15.86
CA ALA A 92 -1.16 -12.19 -16.69
C ALA A 92 -0.88 -12.69 -18.12
N PHE A 93 0.33 -12.52 -18.64
CA PHE A 93 0.72 -12.94 -20.00
C PHE A 93 1.57 -14.22 -20.03
N VAL A 94 2.15 -14.62 -18.90
CA VAL A 94 3.00 -15.82 -18.78
C VAL A 94 2.28 -16.84 -17.91
N THR A 95 1.64 -17.82 -18.56
CA THR A 95 0.80 -18.83 -17.88
C THR A 95 1.60 -19.88 -17.11
N GLU A 96 2.87 -20.11 -17.45
CA GLU A 96 3.73 -21.13 -16.84
C GLU A 96 5.20 -20.68 -16.76
N CYS A 97 5.59 -19.95 -15.71
CA CYS A 97 6.93 -19.85 -15.09
C CYS A 97 7.03 -18.58 -14.23
N ASP A 98 8.02 -18.54 -13.32
CA ASP A 98 8.49 -17.29 -12.71
C ASP A 98 8.94 -16.32 -13.82
N PRO A 99 8.36 -15.12 -13.92
CA PRO A 99 8.71 -14.18 -14.98
C PRO A 99 10.15 -13.70 -14.78
N PRO A 100 10.96 -13.61 -15.86
CA PRO A 100 12.35 -13.19 -15.74
C PRO A 100 12.43 -11.77 -15.15
N ASP A 101 13.26 -11.60 -14.12
CA ASP A 101 13.40 -10.36 -13.36
C ASP A 101 13.69 -9.13 -14.25
N LEU A 102 14.39 -9.35 -15.37
CA LEU A 102 14.70 -8.29 -16.32
C LEU A 102 13.43 -7.71 -16.95
N VAL A 103 12.46 -8.55 -17.34
CA VAL A 103 11.21 -8.13 -17.98
C VAL A 103 10.33 -7.37 -16.99
N VAL A 104 10.25 -7.84 -15.75
CA VAL A 104 9.53 -7.16 -14.67
C VAL A 104 10.14 -5.80 -14.36
N LYS A 105 11.47 -5.69 -14.30
CA LYS A 105 12.15 -4.41 -14.07
C LYS A 105 11.95 -3.44 -15.23
N LEU A 106 12.06 -3.90 -16.48
CA LEU A 106 11.84 -3.06 -17.65
C LEU A 106 10.40 -2.56 -17.73
N SER A 107 9.40 -3.42 -17.47
CA SER A 107 8.00 -3.00 -17.45
C SER A 107 7.69 -2.04 -16.30
N ALA A 108 8.32 -2.20 -15.12
CA ALA A 108 8.22 -1.25 -14.02
C ALA A 108 8.81 0.11 -14.38
N VAL A 109 9.99 0.16 -15.02
CA VAL A 109 10.60 1.41 -15.50
C VAL A 109 9.71 2.08 -16.54
N LEU A 110 9.17 1.31 -17.49
CA LEU A 110 8.23 1.83 -18.49
C LEU A 110 6.98 2.43 -17.82
N ALA A 111 6.41 1.76 -16.82
CA ALA A 111 5.28 2.27 -16.07
C ALA A 111 5.59 3.60 -15.37
N ILE A 112 6.78 3.72 -14.73
CA ILE A 112 7.23 4.98 -14.12
C ILE A 112 7.32 6.10 -15.16
N LEU A 113 7.92 5.82 -16.33
CA LEU A 113 8.06 6.80 -17.41
C LEU A 113 6.70 7.25 -17.96
N VAL A 114 5.75 6.33 -18.13
CA VAL A 114 4.38 6.67 -18.56
C VAL A 114 3.68 7.52 -17.51
N ILE A 115 3.76 7.16 -16.23
CA ILE A 115 3.18 7.95 -15.14
C ILE A 115 3.80 9.35 -15.12
N LEU A 116 5.13 9.46 -15.23
CA LEU A 116 5.83 10.74 -15.30
C LEU A 116 5.34 11.57 -16.49
N PHE A 117 5.26 10.97 -17.67
CA PHE A 117 4.80 11.64 -18.88
C PHE A 117 3.37 12.18 -18.73
N ILE A 118 2.44 11.37 -18.21
CA ILE A 118 1.04 11.79 -17.98
C ILE A 118 0.98 12.96 -16.98
N ASN A 119 1.73 12.88 -15.88
CA ASN A 119 1.78 13.94 -14.88
C ASN A 119 2.36 15.25 -15.44
N CYS A 120 3.41 15.17 -16.27
CA CYS A 120 4.00 16.34 -16.92
C CYS A 120 3.11 16.93 -18.02
N TYR A 121 2.36 16.10 -18.75
CA TYR A 121 1.49 16.56 -19.84
C TYR A 121 0.19 17.19 -19.33
N SER A 122 -0.49 16.57 -18.36
CA SER A 122 -1.71 17.13 -17.79
C SER A 122 -2.04 16.55 -16.42
N VAL A 123 -2.02 17.42 -15.41
CA VAL A 123 -2.47 17.11 -14.04
C VAL A 123 -3.96 16.76 -13.98
N ASN A 124 -4.79 17.28 -14.89
CA ASN A 124 -6.22 16.97 -14.94
C ASN A 124 -6.47 15.55 -15.45
N LEU A 125 -5.69 15.10 -16.44
CA LEU A 125 -5.73 13.70 -16.90
C LEU A 125 -5.23 12.76 -15.81
N ALA A 126 -4.10 13.09 -15.16
CA ALA A 126 -3.56 12.30 -14.05
C ALA A 126 -4.60 12.13 -12.92
N THR A 127 -5.25 13.23 -12.51
CA THR A 127 -6.28 13.21 -11.46
C THR A 127 -7.50 12.37 -11.86
N SER A 128 -7.95 12.50 -13.12
CA SER A 128 -9.09 11.72 -13.63
C SER A 128 -8.79 10.22 -13.63
N VAL A 129 -7.59 9.84 -14.09
CA VAL A 129 -7.14 8.44 -14.08
C VAL A 129 -7.04 7.90 -12.65
N MET A 130 -6.47 8.67 -11.72
CA MET A 130 -6.40 8.27 -10.30
C MET A 130 -7.77 8.05 -9.67
N ASN A 131 -8.77 8.89 -10.00
CA ASN A 131 -10.14 8.73 -9.50
C ASN A 131 -10.77 7.43 -10.00
N ILE A 132 -10.59 7.11 -11.29
CA ILE A 132 -11.08 5.85 -11.88
C ILE A 132 -10.43 4.64 -11.20
N PHE A 133 -9.11 4.65 -11.02
CA PHE A 133 -8.41 3.57 -10.32
C PHE A 133 -8.84 3.43 -8.86
N THR A 134 -9.12 4.55 -8.18
CA THR A 134 -9.61 4.54 -6.80
C THR A 134 -11.00 3.90 -6.72
N ALA A 135 -11.90 4.28 -7.62
CA ALA A 135 -13.23 3.68 -7.71
C ALA A 135 -13.15 2.18 -8.02
N ALA A 136 -12.34 1.78 -9.00
CA ALA A 136 -12.12 0.38 -9.35
C ALA A 136 -11.56 -0.44 -8.17
N LYS A 137 -10.60 0.13 -7.42
CA LYS A 137 -10.04 -0.49 -6.22
C LYS A 137 -11.10 -0.71 -5.14
N LEU A 138 -11.97 0.27 -4.90
CA LEU A 138 -13.07 0.14 -3.93
C LEU A 138 -14.06 -0.95 -4.35
N ILE A 139 -14.42 -1.01 -5.65
CA ILE A 139 -15.30 -2.05 -6.18
C ILE A 139 -14.68 -3.44 -5.99
N ALA A 140 -13.38 -3.61 -6.29
CA ALA A 140 -12.68 -4.88 -6.09
C ALA A 140 -12.70 -5.32 -4.61
N ILE A 141 -12.51 -4.39 -3.67
CA ILE A 141 -12.60 -4.67 -2.23
C ILE A 141 -14.01 -5.13 -1.85
N LEU A 142 -15.05 -4.46 -2.35
CA LEU A 142 -16.44 -4.86 -2.07
C LEU A 142 -16.74 -6.26 -2.59
N ILE A 143 -16.29 -6.59 -3.81
CA ILE A 143 -16.47 -7.93 -4.39
C ILE A 143 -15.82 -9.00 -3.50
N VAL A 144 -14.59 -8.76 -3.01
CA VAL A 144 -13.90 -9.69 -2.12
C VAL A 144 -14.64 -9.87 -0.80
N ILE A 145 -15.13 -8.79 -0.19
CA ILE A 145 -15.88 -8.85 1.08
C ILE A 145 -17.18 -9.63 0.90
N PHE A 146 -18.01 -9.29 -0.08
CA PHE A 146 -19.29 -9.95 -0.30
C PHE A 146 -19.12 -11.40 -0.78
N GLY A 147 -18.14 -11.66 -1.64
CA GLY A 147 -17.81 -13.02 -2.07
C GLY A 147 -17.34 -13.90 -0.91
N GLY A 148 -16.51 -13.35 -0.02
CA GLY A 148 -16.09 -14.01 1.22
C GLY A 148 -17.25 -14.31 2.16
N LEU A 149 -18.14 -13.34 2.40
CA LEU A 149 -19.33 -13.51 3.23
C LEU A 149 -20.29 -14.57 2.65
N TYR A 150 -20.52 -14.55 1.34
CA TYR A 150 -21.35 -15.55 0.66
C TYR A 150 -20.80 -16.97 0.85
N LYS A 151 -19.48 -17.16 0.69
CA LYS A 151 -18.82 -18.45 0.91
C LYS A 151 -18.86 -18.90 2.37
N LEU A 152 -18.81 -17.96 3.31
CA LEU A 152 -18.94 -18.26 4.74
C LEU A 152 -20.35 -18.74 5.09
N VAL A 153 -21.39 -18.10 4.55
CA VAL A 153 -22.79 -18.49 4.73
C VAL A 153 -23.10 -19.85 4.10
N GLN A 154 -22.42 -20.21 3.01
CA GLN A 154 -22.50 -21.57 2.42
C GLN A 154 -21.87 -22.66 3.30
N GLY A 155 -21.28 -22.31 4.46
CA GLY A 155 -20.70 -23.27 5.39
C GLY A 155 -19.29 -23.74 5.03
N ASN A 156 -18.63 -23.09 4.07
CA ASN A 156 -17.30 -23.49 3.59
C ASN A 156 -16.17 -23.02 4.55
N THR A 157 -16.24 -23.48 5.80
CA THR A 157 -15.43 -23.04 6.95
C THR A 157 -14.15 -23.85 7.14
N GLN A 158 -13.79 -24.73 6.21
CA GLN A 158 -12.62 -25.62 6.30
C GLN A 158 -11.30 -24.88 6.59
N ASN A 159 -11.13 -23.67 6.02
CA ASN A 159 -9.94 -22.83 6.27
C ASN A 159 -9.94 -22.13 7.65
N LEU A 160 -11.08 -22.15 8.34
CA LEU A 160 -11.29 -21.57 9.66
C LEU A 160 -11.20 -22.61 10.79
N GLU A 161 -11.35 -23.89 10.47
CA GLU A 161 -11.30 -24.99 11.44
C GLU A 161 -9.86 -25.21 11.96
N ASN A 162 -8.87 -25.00 11.09
CA ASN A 162 -7.44 -25.11 11.40
C ASN A 162 -6.75 -23.74 11.52
N MET A 163 -7.43 -22.74 12.10
CA MET A 163 -6.88 -21.37 12.22
C MET A 163 -5.52 -21.30 12.92
N LEU A 164 -5.25 -22.20 13.86
CA LEU A 164 -4.03 -22.22 14.68
C LEU A 164 -3.02 -23.28 14.25
N GLU A 165 -3.27 -24.03 13.17
CA GLU A 165 -2.22 -24.92 12.63
C GLU A 165 -1.03 -24.06 12.19
N GLY A 166 0.14 -24.30 12.80
CA GLY A 166 1.38 -23.58 12.51
C GLY A 166 1.85 -22.56 13.56
N THR A 167 1.16 -22.39 14.69
CA THR A 167 1.73 -21.74 15.90
C THR A 167 2.58 -22.68 16.73
#